data_AF-A0A1Q3GX46-F1
#
_entry.id   AF-A0A1Q3GX46-F1
#
_cell.length_a   1.000
_cell.length_b   1.000
_cell.length_c   1.000
_cell.angle_alpha   90.00
_cell.angle_beta   90.00
_cell.angle_gamma   90.00
#
_symmetry.space_group_name_H-M   'P 1'
#
loop_
_entity.id
_entity.type
_entity.pdbx_description
1 polymer ?
#
loop_
_entity_poly.entity_id
_entity_poly.type
_entity_poly.pdbx_seq_one_letter_code
_entity_poly.pdbx_strand_id
1 'polypeptide(L)'
;MKNILLFHLGIENIGAINNKLNEDFDIKFFSYVKLIEEELRLKSTLGAKTHKYIKERYLPDTEVYFELLESYFKRSTDAGMLFSPFFELEEYLPRFIELHQTFEHSLYIIHFDETFEQTYKMVLENNLMLKSMDNFEEVVMKRAKNHYLYIQLKLDLTKNLPNRLVLNAHLPLEDLQTKIATFYTQNEN
;
A
#
# COMPACT_ATOMS: atom_id res chain seq x y z
N MET A 1 14.10 -15.00 5.83
CA MET A 1 13.57 -14.31 4.64
C MET A 1 12.08 -14.10 4.84
N LYS A 2 11.59 -12.87 4.70
CA LYS A 2 10.16 -12.54 4.83
C LYS A 2 9.62 -12.12 3.48
N ASN A 3 8.35 -12.41 3.23
CA ASN A 3 7.68 -11.98 2.01
C ASN A 3 6.96 -10.67 2.24
N ILE A 4 7.39 -9.62 1.53
CA ILE A 4 6.85 -8.28 1.67
C ILE A 4 5.98 -7.97 0.46
N LEU A 5 4.70 -7.74 0.71
CA LEU A 5 3.73 -7.34 -0.30
C LEU A 5 3.50 -5.84 -0.20
N LEU A 6 3.79 -5.12 -1.28
CA LEU A 6 3.45 -3.72 -1.42
C LEU A 6 2.19 -3.60 -2.28
N PHE A 7 1.07 -3.21 -1.64
CA PHE A 7 -0.18 -2.93 -2.33
C PHE A 7 -0.21 -1.49 -2.81
N HIS A 8 -0.28 -1.33 -4.12
CA HIS A 8 -0.41 -0.04 -4.73
C HIS A 8 -1.87 0.22 -5.14
N LEU A 9 -2.46 1.23 -4.48
CA LEU A 9 -3.85 1.71 -4.54
C LEU A 9 -4.81 0.97 -3.60
N GLY A 10 -5.59 1.76 -2.88
CA GLY A 10 -6.70 1.25 -2.07
C GLY A 10 -7.89 1.00 -2.98
N ILE A 11 -8.15 -0.26 -3.27
CA ILE A 11 -9.44 -0.68 -3.83
C ILE A 11 -10.44 -0.88 -2.68
N GLU A 12 -11.74 -0.76 -2.97
CA GLU A 12 -12.80 -0.86 -1.95
C GLU A 12 -12.73 -2.16 -1.12
N ASN A 13 -12.22 -3.25 -1.72
CA ASN A 13 -12.15 -4.57 -1.11
C ASN A 13 -10.78 -4.91 -0.51
N ILE A 14 -9.89 -3.94 -0.30
CA ILE A 14 -8.53 -4.18 0.18
C ILE A 14 -8.51 -4.93 1.52
N GLY A 15 -9.48 -4.66 2.40
CA GLY A 15 -9.61 -5.34 3.69
C GLY A 15 -9.89 -6.83 3.55
N ALA A 16 -10.76 -7.23 2.61
CA ALA A 16 -11.07 -8.64 2.35
C ALA A 16 -9.89 -9.39 1.72
N ILE A 17 -9.12 -8.71 0.86
CA ILE A 17 -7.89 -9.28 0.30
C ILE A 17 -6.84 -9.47 1.40
N ASN A 18 -6.66 -8.47 2.28
CA ASN A 18 -5.72 -8.56 3.40
C ASN A 18 -6.06 -9.72 4.35
N ASN A 19 -7.34 -9.90 4.67
CA ASN A 19 -7.77 -11.01 5.52
C ASN A 19 -7.44 -12.36 4.88
N LYS A 20 -7.72 -12.52 3.58
CA LYS A 20 -7.46 -13.75 2.85
C LYS A 20 -5.96 -14.08 2.79
N LEU A 21 -5.11 -13.07 2.56
CA LEU A 21 -3.65 -13.24 2.56
C LEU A 21 -3.11 -13.63 3.94
N ASN A 22 -3.67 -13.09 5.00
CA ASN A 22 -3.32 -13.48 6.36
C ASN A 22 -3.74 -14.93 6.67
N GLU A 23 -4.95 -15.34 6.26
CA GLU A 23 -5.46 -16.69 6.46
C GLU A 23 -4.66 -17.75 5.69
N ASP A 24 -4.32 -17.47 4.43
CA ASP A 24 -3.69 -18.45 3.54
C ASP A 24 -2.16 -18.53 3.71
N PHE A 25 -1.51 -17.41 4.08
CA PHE A 25 -0.06 -17.28 4.01
C PHE A 25 0.59 -16.64 5.25
N ASP A 26 -0.17 -16.34 6.32
CA ASP A 26 0.31 -15.61 7.51
C ASP A 26 0.99 -14.26 7.17
N ILE A 27 0.52 -13.62 6.09
CA ILE A 27 0.99 -12.29 5.68
C ILE A 27 0.18 -11.23 6.43
N LYS A 28 0.85 -10.51 7.33
CA LYS A 28 0.17 -9.54 8.18
C LYS A 28 0.13 -8.15 7.57
N PHE A 29 -1.06 -7.55 7.57
CA PHE A 29 -1.20 -6.15 7.18
C PHE A 29 -0.64 -5.20 8.24
N PHE A 30 0.30 -4.35 7.83
CA PHE A 30 0.89 -3.30 8.65
C PHE A 30 0.60 -1.91 8.09
N SER A 31 0.06 -1.07 8.97
CA SER A 31 0.03 0.38 8.80
C SER A 31 1.07 1.02 9.73
N TYR A 32 1.43 2.28 9.49
CA TYR A 32 2.32 3.01 10.40
C TYR A 32 1.75 3.06 11.83
N VAL A 33 0.42 3.14 11.97
CA VAL A 33 -0.25 3.12 13.27
C VAL A 33 0.08 1.82 14.01
N LYS A 34 -0.06 0.67 13.34
CA LYS A 34 0.30 -0.63 13.94
C LYS A 34 1.78 -0.71 14.33
N LEU A 35 2.68 -0.20 13.47
CA LEU A 35 4.11 -0.17 13.80
C LEU A 35 4.39 0.66 15.07
N ILE A 36 3.74 1.81 15.21
CA ILE A 36 3.86 2.67 16.40
C ILE A 36 3.25 1.99 17.64
N GLU A 37 2.06 1.39 17.51
CA GLU A 37 1.39 0.66 18.59
C GLU A 37 2.25 -0.50 19.11
N GLU A 38 2.95 -1.20 18.22
CA GLU A 38 3.90 -2.23 18.62
C GLU A 38 5.09 -1.67 19.39
N GLU A 39 5.72 -0.60 18.89
CA GLU A 39 6.83 0.05 19.58
C GLU A 39 6.42 0.54 20.98
N LEU A 40 5.19 1.03 21.11
CA LEU A 40 4.61 1.43 22.39
C LEU A 40 4.43 0.24 23.33
N ARG A 41 3.93 -0.90 22.82
CA ARG A 41 3.80 -2.13 23.60
C ARG A 41 5.16 -2.61 24.11
N LEU A 42 6.21 -2.44 23.30
CA LEU A 42 7.60 -2.75 23.66
C LEU A 42 8.24 -1.72 24.60
N LYS A 43 7.56 -0.60 24.89
CA LYS A 43 8.08 0.52 25.69
C LYS A 43 9.40 1.06 25.15
N SER A 44 9.57 1.07 23.84
CA SER A 44 10.81 1.53 23.21
C SER A 44 10.89 3.06 23.19
N THR A 45 12.11 3.57 23.05
CA THR A 45 12.34 5.01 22.82
C THR A 45 11.68 5.48 21.52
N LEU A 46 11.68 4.62 20.49
CA LEU A 46 11.00 4.89 19.22
C LEU A 46 9.48 4.99 19.40
N GLY A 47 8.87 4.11 20.20
CA GLY A 47 7.44 4.14 20.52
C GLY A 47 7.05 5.44 21.25
N ALA A 48 7.85 5.84 22.23
CA ALA A 48 7.64 7.12 22.92
C ALA A 48 7.78 8.33 21.98
N LYS A 49 8.80 8.34 21.10
CA LYS A 49 9.04 9.39 20.10
C LYS A 49 7.89 9.49 19.09
N THR A 50 7.32 8.35 18.69
CA THR A 50 6.35 8.28 17.59
C THR A 50 4.89 8.29 18.05
N HIS A 51 4.60 8.09 19.34
CA HIS A 51 3.25 8.16 19.89
C HIS A 51 2.50 9.46 19.55
N LYS A 52 3.24 10.58 19.46
CA LYS A 52 2.68 11.89 19.09
C LYS A 52 1.94 11.84 17.75
N TYR A 53 2.41 11.08 16.76
CA TYR A 53 1.79 11.00 15.44
C TYR A 53 0.38 10.40 15.51
N ILE A 54 0.18 9.36 16.34
CA ILE A 54 -1.16 8.81 16.62
C ILE A 54 -2.01 9.84 17.36
N LYS A 55 -1.49 10.41 18.44
CA LYS A 55 -2.24 11.33 19.32
C LYS A 55 -2.72 12.58 18.59
N GLU A 56 -1.87 13.14 17.74
CA GLU A 56 -2.12 14.38 17.01
C GLU A 56 -2.75 14.14 15.64
N ARG A 57 -2.98 12.87 15.26
CA ARG A 57 -3.53 12.46 13.96
C ARG A 57 -2.72 12.97 12.77
N TYR A 58 -1.39 13.04 12.93
CA TYR A 58 -0.46 13.36 11.86
C TYR A 58 0.19 12.09 11.30
N LEU A 59 0.51 12.12 10.01
CA LEU A 59 1.35 11.10 9.41
C LEU A 59 2.78 11.24 9.96
N PRO A 60 3.48 10.13 10.23
CA PRO A 60 4.89 10.19 10.54
C PRO A 60 5.67 10.72 9.34
N ASP A 61 6.70 11.50 9.63
CA ASP A 61 7.70 11.87 8.63
C ASP A 61 8.30 10.60 8.04
N THR A 62 8.67 10.63 6.76
CA THR A 62 9.08 9.41 6.07
C THR A 62 10.29 8.75 6.72
N GLU A 63 11.27 9.53 7.19
CA GLU A 63 12.41 9.03 7.95
C GLU A 63 11.99 8.21 9.17
N VAL A 64 11.01 8.72 9.92
CA VAL A 64 10.47 8.04 11.10
C VAL A 64 9.75 6.76 10.72
N TYR A 65 9.04 6.75 9.59
CA TYR A 65 8.42 5.53 9.08
C TYR A 65 9.45 4.46 8.73
N PHE A 66 10.57 4.83 8.12
CA PHE A 66 11.67 3.89 7.85
C PHE A 66 12.34 3.39 9.13
N GLU A 67 12.53 4.24 10.16
CA GLU A 67 13.00 3.80 11.48
C GLU A 67 12.05 2.73 12.08
N LEU A 68 10.73 2.94 11.95
CA LEU A 68 9.70 1.98 12.40
C LEU A 68 9.77 0.66 11.62
N LEU A 69 9.91 0.73 10.30
CA LEU A 69 10.06 -0.46 9.44
C LEU A 69 11.31 -1.25 9.78
N GLU A 70 12.45 -0.58 9.89
CA GLU A 70 13.73 -1.21 10.19
C GLU A 70 13.71 -1.86 11.57
N SER A 71 13.20 -1.16 12.58
CA SER A 71 13.00 -1.71 13.92
C SER A 71 12.12 -2.95 13.88
N TYR A 72 11.05 -2.94 13.07
CA TYR A 72 10.15 -4.07 12.90
C TYR A 72 10.85 -5.26 12.23
N PHE A 73 11.54 -5.04 11.11
CA PHE A 73 12.23 -6.10 10.37
C PHE A 73 13.25 -6.83 11.24
N LYS A 74 13.99 -6.10 12.08
CA LYS A 74 14.99 -6.64 13.03
C LYS A 74 14.43 -7.64 14.04
N ARG A 75 13.19 -7.47 14.50
CA ARG A 75 12.63 -8.24 15.62
C ARG A 75 11.52 -9.21 15.23
N SER A 76 10.82 -8.94 14.13
CA SER A 76 9.58 -9.65 13.83
C SER A 76 9.87 -11.10 13.43
N THR A 77 9.02 -12.00 13.88
CA THR A 77 9.02 -13.43 13.54
C THR A 77 7.96 -13.78 12.49
N ASP A 78 7.27 -12.79 11.93
CA ASP A 78 6.20 -13.02 10.95
C ASP A 78 6.73 -13.57 9.63
N ALA A 79 5.92 -14.39 8.96
CA ALA A 79 6.21 -14.96 7.65
C ALA A 79 6.24 -13.89 6.54
N GLY A 80 5.36 -12.90 6.62
CA GLY A 80 5.29 -11.83 5.64
C GLY A 80 4.55 -10.60 6.12
N MET A 81 4.69 -9.51 5.37
CA MET A 81 4.05 -8.24 5.69
C MET A 81 3.41 -7.63 4.46
N LEU A 82 2.28 -6.97 4.66
CA LEU A 82 1.62 -6.19 3.63
C LEU A 82 1.63 -4.71 3.99
N PHE A 83 2.17 -3.89 3.08
CA PHE A 83 2.20 -2.44 3.19
C PHE A 83 1.28 -1.79 2.19
N SER A 84 0.52 -0.79 2.66
CA SER A 84 -0.07 0.23 1.80
C SER A 84 0.78 1.50 1.99
N PRO A 85 1.65 1.84 1.02
CA PRO A 85 2.56 2.97 1.18
C PRO A 85 1.77 4.27 1.18
N PHE A 86 1.90 5.03 2.26
CA PHE A 86 1.35 6.38 2.39
C PHE A 86 2.40 7.47 2.09
N PHE A 87 3.61 7.06 1.70
CA PHE A 87 4.71 7.94 1.33
C PHE A 87 4.74 8.17 -0.19
N GLU A 88 5.38 9.27 -0.59
CA GLU A 88 5.62 9.57 -2.01
C GLU A 88 6.54 8.52 -2.61
N LEU A 89 5.96 7.60 -3.37
CA LEU A 89 6.65 6.40 -3.85
C LEU A 89 7.89 6.77 -4.67
N GLU A 90 7.87 7.87 -5.42
CA GLU A 90 9.01 8.36 -6.20
C GLU A 90 10.27 8.58 -5.37
N GLU A 91 10.13 9.25 -4.23
CA GLU A 91 11.27 9.64 -3.40
C GLU A 91 11.78 8.45 -2.58
N TYR A 92 10.87 7.57 -2.16
CA TYR A 92 11.16 6.61 -1.10
C TYR A 92 11.20 5.14 -1.54
N LEU A 93 10.75 4.83 -2.75
CA LEU A 93 10.87 3.48 -3.31
C LEU A 93 12.32 2.98 -3.35
N PRO A 94 13.34 3.77 -3.74
CA PRO A 94 14.74 3.31 -3.72
C PRO A 94 15.18 2.85 -2.33
N ARG A 95 14.86 3.65 -1.30
CA ARG A 95 15.20 3.32 0.09
C ARG A 95 14.42 2.10 0.60
N PHE A 96 13.16 1.96 0.20
CA PHE A 96 12.37 0.78 0.52
C PHE A 96 12.98 -0.49 -0.09
N ILE A 97 13.40 -0.43 -1.35
CA ILE A 97 14.10 -1.54 -2.01
C ILE A 97 15.42 -1.85 -1.29
N GLU A 98 16.23 -0.85 -0.96
CA GLU A 98 17.49 -1.02 -0.22
C GLU A 98 17.26 -1.67 1.14
N LEU A 99 16.22 -1.25 1.87
CA LEU A 99 15.84 -1.85 3.14
C LEU A 99 15.49 -3.33 2.97
N HIS A 100 14.72 -3.70 1.94
CA HIS A 100 14.40 -5.11 1.68
C HIS A 100 15.61 -5.95 1.33
N GLN A 101 16.52 -5.41 0.53
CA GLN A 101 17.77 -6.09 0.19
C GLN A 101 18.66 -6.28 1.42
N THR A 102 18.75 -5.27 2.29
CA THR A 102 19.53 -5.32 3.54
C THR A 102 19.07 -6.44 4.48
N PHE A 103 17.76 -6.70 4.54
CA PHE A 103 17.18 -7.74 5.39
C PHE A 103 16.92 -9.07 4.66
N GLU A 104 17.38 -9.20 3.41
CA GLU A 104 17.16 -10.37 2.56
C GLU A 104 15.67 -10.78 2.57
N HIS A 105 14.80 -9.81 2.28
CA HIS A 105 13.36 -10.02 2.16
C HIS A 105 12.95 -10.07 0.69
N SER A 106 12.01 -10.95 0.36
CA SER A 106 11.39 -10.98 -0.97
C SER A 106 10.41 -9.81 -1.07
N LEU A 107 10.48 -9.03 -2.14
CA LEU A 107 9.57 -7.92 -2.40
C LEU A 107 8.61 -8.30 -3.55
N TYR A 108 7.33 -8.25 -3.27
CA TYR A 108 6.23 -8.48 -4.20
C TYR A 108 5.44 -7.18 -4.34
N ILE A 109 5.17 -6.76 -5.56
CA ILE A 109 4.49 -5.49 -5.82
C ILE A 109 3.20 -5.78 -6.58
N ILE A 110 2.07 -5.41 -5.97
CA ILE A 110 0.74 -5.66 -6.54
C ILE A 110 0.08 -4.31 -6.80
N HIS A 111 -0.17 -4.02 -8.08
CA HIS A 111 -0.87 -2.81 -8.52
C HIS A 111 -2.28 -3.12 -8.96
N PHE A 112 -3.21 -2.24 -8.60
CA PHE A 112 -4.55 -2.20 -9.17
C PHE A 112 -4.63 -1.07 -10.19
N ASP A 113 -4.71 -1.41 -11.47
CA ASP A 113 -4.85 -0.45 -12.58
C ASP A 113 -6.33 -0.26 -12.94
N GLU A 114 -6.64 0.90 -13.48
CA GLU A 114 -7.97 1.30 -13.95
C GLU A 114 -7.84 2.21 -15.17
N THR A 115 -8.80 2.13 -16.09
CA THR A 115 -8.84 3.06 -17.21
C THR A 115 -9.28 4.44 -16.74
N PHE A 116 -8.96 5.48 -17.52
CA PHE A 116 -9.40 6.83 -17.20
C PHE A 116 -10.93 6.93 -17.05
N GLU A 117 -11.70 6.21 -17.88
CA GLU A 117 -13.15 6.17 -17.82
C GLU A 117 -13.65 5.57 -16.50
N GLN A 118 -12.97 4.52 -16.02
CA GLN A 118 -13.26 3.89 -14.74
C GLN A 118 -12.96 4.84 -13.57
N THR A 119 -11.78 5.47 -13.56
CA THR A 119 -11.40 6.51 -12.59
C THR A 119 -12.42 7.64 -12.59
N TYR A 120 -12.80 8.14 -13.78
CA TYR A 120 -13.74 9.24 -13.92
C TYR A 120 -15.12 8.89 -13.34
N LYS A 121 -15.63 7.69 -13.63
CA LYS A 121 -16.89 7.20 -13.09
C LYS A 121 -16.84 7.11 -11.57
N MET A 122 -15.79 6.51 -11.00
CA MET A 122 -15.60 6.41 -9.55
C MET A 122 -15.54 7.80 -8.90
N VAL A 123 -14.75 8.72 -9.45
CA VAL A 123 -14.64 10.08 -8.91
C VAL A 123 -15.96 10.82 -9.01
N LEU A 124 -16.72 10.65 -10.10
CA LEU A 124 -18.05 11.23 -10.25
C LEU A 124 -19.01 10.73 -9.16
N GLU A 125 -19.08 9.42 -8.95
CA GLU A 125 -19.94 8.77 -7.95
C GLU A 125 -19.60 9.22 -6.52
N ASN A 126 -18.31 9.28 -6.19
CA ASN A 126 -17.82 9.72 -4.87
C ASN A 126 -18.01 11.21 -4.60
N ASN A 127 -18.36 12.01 -5.61
CA ASN A 127 -18.49 13.46 -5.50
C ASN A 127 -19.90 13.98 -5.82
N LEU A 128 -20.91 13.10 -5.93
CA LEU A 128 -22.29 13.51 -6.24
C LEU A 128 -22.86 14.59 -5.29
N MET A 129 -22.36 14.66 -4.06
CA MET A 129 -22.73 15.70 -3.09
C MET A 129 -22.31 17.12 -3.50
N LEU A 130 -21.36 17.24 -4.44
CA LEU A 130 -20.86 18.50 -4.99
C LEU A 130 -21.57 18.91 -6.28
N LYS A 131 -22.58 18.17 -6.73
CA LYS A 131 -23.24 18.38 -8.03
C LYS A 131 -23.90 19.75 -8.20
N SER A 132 -24.18 20.45 -7.10
CA SER A 132 -24.72 21.81 -7.10
C SER A 132 -23.68 22.90 -7.40
N MET A 133 -22.40 22.57 -7.52
CA MET A 133 -21.35 23.53 -7.86
C MET A 133 -21.36 23.86 -9.36
N ASP A 134 -21.24 25.14 -9.71
CA ASP A 134 -21.24 25.61 -11.11
C ASP A 134 -20.12 25.00 -11.97
N ASN A 135 -19.00 24.61 -11.34
CA ASN A 135 -17.84 23.99 -11.99
C ASN A 135 -17.68 22.50 -11.64
N PHE A 136 -18.75 21.82 -11.25
CA PHE A 136 -18.72 20.44 -10.79
C PHE A 136 -18.01 19.49 -11.78
N GLU A 137 -18.38 19.52 -13.05
CA GLU A 137 -17.80 18.64 -14.08
C GLU A 137 -16.30 18.89 -14.27
N GLU A 138 -15.86 20.16 -14.25
CA GLU A 138 -14.45 20.52 -14.34
C GLU A 138 -13.65 20.01 -13.13
N VAL A 139 -14.22 20.14 -11.92
CA VAL A 139 -13.61 19.65 -10.68
C VAL A 139 -13.49 18.12 -10.71
N VAL A 140 -14.53 17.40 -11.12
CA VAL A 140 -14.51 15.93 -11.25
C VAL A 140 -13.48 15.50 -12.29
N MET A 141 -13.48 16.12 -13.47
CA MET A 141 -12.53 15.84 -14.56
C MET A 141 -11.07 16.04 -14.10
N LYS A 142 -10.77 17.16 -13.44
CA LYS A 142 -9.44 17.45 -12.91
C LYS A 142 -9.00 16.43 -11.85
N ARG A 143 -9.90 16.06 -10.94
CA ARG A 143 -9.63 15.03 -9.90
C ARG A 143 -9.38 13.66 -10.53
N ALA A 144 -10.22 13.25 -11.47
CA ALA A 144 -10.05 11.98 -12.19
C ALA A 144 -8.72 11.93 -12.95
N LYS A 145 -8.36 13.02 -13.65
CA LYS A 145 -7.09 13.12 -14.37
C LYS A 145 -5.89 13.03 -13.44
N ASN A 146 -5.92 13.76 -12.32
CA ASN A 146 -4.83 13.70 -11.35
C ASN A 146 -4.69 12.33 -10.72
N HIS A 147 -5.81 11.68 -10.37
CA HIS A 147 -5.81 10.33 -9.81
C HIS A 147 -5.25 9.32 -10.83
N TYR A 148 -5.77 9.32 -12.05
CA TYR A 148 -5.30 8.43 -13.11
C TYR A 148 -3.80 8.62 -13.41
N LEU A 149 -3.33 9.87 -13.55
CA LEU A 149 -1.90 10.13 -13.77
C LEU A 149 -1.03 9.66 -12.61
N TYR A 150 -1.51 9.78 -11.37
CA TYR A 150 -0.82 9.26 -10.18
C TYR A 150 -0.70 7.74 -10.19
N ILE A 151 -1.74 7.03 -10.65
CA ILE A 151 -1.71 5.57 -10.86
C ILE A 151 -0.64 5.21 -11.89
N GLN A 152 -0.70 5.83 -13.07
CA GLN A 152 0.20 5.54 -14.19
C GLN A 152 1.67 5.81 -13.83
N LEU A 153 1.94 6.94 -13.17
CA LEU A 153 3.26 7.29 -12.70
C LEU A 153 3.88 6.18 -11.83
N LYS A 154 3.10 5.62 -10.92
CA LYS A 154 3.59 4.58 -10.03
C LYS A 154 3.68 3.20 -10.67
N LEU A 155 2.82 2.90 -11.64
CA LEU A 155 2.99 1.72 -12.50
C LEU A 155 4.32 1.81 -13.27
N ASP A 156 4.71 3.01 -13.70
CA ASP A 156 5.95 3.26 -14.42
C ASP A 156 7.20 3.17 -13.52
N LEU A 157 7.13 3.70 -12.30
CA LEU A 157 8.25 3.65 -11.33
C LEU A 157 8.66 2.21 -10.98
N THR A 158 7.70 1.31 -10.92
CA THR A 158 7.92 -0.09 -10.51
C THR A 158 8.07 -1.05 -11.69
N LYS A 159 7.94 -0.58 -12.94
CA LYS A 159 7.82 -1.45 -14.12
C LYS A 159 8.98 -2.43 -14.34
N ASN A 160 10.17 -2.05 -13.87
CA ASN A 160 11.40 -2.85 -14.00
C ASN A 160 11.71 -3.67 -12.75
N LEU A 161 10.89 -3.59 -11.71
CA LEU A 161 11.10 -4.36 -10.49
C LEU A 161 10.65 -5.81 -10.69
N PRO A 162 11.41 -6.79 -10.15
CA PRO A 162 11.02 -8.18 -10.18
C PRO A 162 9.75 -8.38 -9.34
N ASN A 163 9.05 -9.51 -9.56
CA ASN A 163 7.87 -9.90 -8.79
C ASN A 163 6.80 -8.80 -8.73
N ARG A 164 6.38 -8.35 -9.93
CA ARG A 164 5.31 -7.36 -10.11
C ARG A 164 4.06 -7.99 -10.71
N LEU A 165 2.92 -7.73 -10.10
CA LEU A 165 1.59 -8.08 -10.59
C LEU A 165 0.76 -6.81 -10.83
N VAL A 166 0.10 -6.72 -11.98
CA VAL A 166 -0.87 -5.66 -12.28
C VAL A 166 -2.22 -6.31 -12.51
N LEU A 167 -3.24 -5.85 -11.80
CA LEU A 167 -4.60 -6.34 -11.85
C LEU A 167 -5.54 -5.21 -12.21
N ASN A 168 -6.59 -5.50 -12.96
CA ASN A 168 -7.69 -4.54 -13.13
C ASN A 168 -8.43 -4.41 -11.79
N ALA A 169 -8.53 -3.19 -11.26
CA ALA A 169 -9.14 -2.86 -9.97
C ALA A 169 -10.61 -3.28 -9.85
N HIS A 170 -11.30 -3.44 -10.98
CA HIS A 170 -12.73 -3.75 -11.07
C HIS A 170 -13.04 -5.23 -11.30
N LEU A 171 -12.04 -6.12 -11.21
CA LEU A 171 -12.31 -7.55 -11.20
C LEU A 171 -13.13 -7.94 -9.97
N PRO A 172 -13.97 -8.99 -10.06
CA PRO A 172 -14.60 -9.59 -8.90
C PRO A 172 -13.58 -9.91 -7.79
N LEU A 173 -13.99 -9.75 -6.53
CA LEU A 173 -13.11 -9.97 -5.38
C LEU A 173 -12.45 -11.35 -5.39
N GLU A 174 -13.22 -12.40 -5.71
CA GLU A 174 -12.71 -13.78 -5.79
C GLU A 174 -11.61 -13.93 -6.85
N ASP A 175 -11.76 -13.24 -8.00
CA ASP A 175 -10.76 -13.23 -9.06
C ASP A 175 -9.49 -12.51 -8.62
N LEU A 176 -9.62 -11.38 -7.91
CA LEU A 176 -8.49 -10.65 -7.34
C LEU A 176 -7.73 -11.52 -6.34
N GLN A 177 -8.43 -12.13 -5.39
CA GLN A 177 -7.84 -13.02 -4.38
C GLN A 177 -7.13 -14.21 -5.03
N THR A 178 -7.76 -14.87 -6.00
CA THR A 178 -7.20 -16.02 -6.72
C THR A 178 -5.93 -15.64 -7.48
N LYS A 179 -5.94 -14.52 -8.21
CA LYS A 179 -4.78 -14.05 -8.97
C LYS A 179 -3.62 -13.66 -8.05
N ILE A 180 -3.90 -13.00 -6.93
CA ILE A 180 -2.86 -12.63 -5.95
C ILE A 180 -2.25 -13.88 -5.33
N ALA A 181 -3.06 -14.85 -4.88
CA ALA A 181 -2.58 -16.10 -4.29
C ALA A 181 -1.74 -16.93 -5.29
N THR A 182 -2.19 -17.00 -6.54
CA THR A 182 -1.45 -17.69 -7.62
C THR A 182 -0.10 -17.02 -7.87
N PHE A 183 -0.10 -15.69 -7.96
CA PHE A 183 1.12 -14.91 -8.17
C PHE A 183 2.11 -15.10 -7.02
N TYR A 184 1.64 -15.08 -5.78
CA TYR A 184 2.48 -15.29 -4.60
C TYR A 184 3.13 -16.67 -4.60
N THR A 185 2.35 -17.74 -4.78
CA THR A 185 2.84 -19.13 -4.76
C THR A 185 3.80 -19.47 -5.91
N GLN A 186 3.61 -18.90 -7.10
CA GLN A 186 4.51 -19.13 -8.24
C GLN A 186 5.91 -18.56 -8.04
N ASN A 187 6.02 -17.51 -7.22
CA ASN A 187 7.25 -16.76 -7.00
C ASN A 187 7.85 -17.02 -5.60
N GLU A 188 7.40 -18.06 -4.90
CA GLU A 188 7.94 -18.51 -3.61
C GLU A 188 9.09 -19.56 -3.76
N ASN A 189 9.54 -19.83 -4.99
CA ASN A 189 10.63 -20.78 -5.31
C ASN A 189 12.00 -20.13 -5.44
#